data_AF-A0AAN9IDY7-F1
#
_entry.id   AF-A0AAN9IDY7-F1
#
_cell.length_a   1.000
_cell.length_b   1.000
_cell.length_c   1.000
_cell.angle_alpha   90.00
_cell.angle_beta   90.00
_cell.angle_gamma   90.00
#
_symmetry.space_group_name_H-M   'P 1'
#
loop_
_entity.id
_entity.type
_entity.pdbx_description
1 polymer ?
#
loop_
_entity_poly.entity_id
_entity_poly.type
_entity_poly.pdbx_seq_one_letter_code
_entity_poly.pdbx_strand_id
1 'polypeptide(L)'
;MKKFFRRRTTRTKQRMVDNKDQDFFSHKFPNTSQVVEELKELWSMALPITAMNMLVFVRAVVSVLFLGWLGSLELAGGALSIGFTNITGYSVLVGLASGLEPVCSQAYGSKNWDLLSLSLQRMVLILLFAIMPISLLWLNLENIMLFMGQNIDITRMASVYCFYSLPDLLTNTLLQPLRVFLRSQKVTKPMMYCSLVAVAFHIPLNYVLVVVMGLGVPGVAMASVMTNLNMVVLMAGYVWIWRKKEMMIKWSCGGGGGGVVGFLCGGLGQLLRLAVPSCLMICLEWWWYEIVTVMAGYLPNPTLAVAATGILIQTTSMMYTVPMALAGCVSARVGNELGAGKPYKAKLAAVVALGCAFGLGFINVTWTVLLGRRWAGLFTDDEAVKALVTSVMPIMGLCELGNYPQTTGCGILRGTARPVIGAHINLGSFYIVGTPVAMGLAFWFKVGFSGLWFGLLSAQLACAMSILYVVMARTDWEAEALKAEKLTRVEMGSCNLIRNTEDDEKDEESKRFLVNGNWNKDDIC
;
A
#
# COMPACT_ATOMS: atom_id res chain seq x y z
N MET A 1 -29.20 -5.80 -53.54
CA MET A 1 -27.88 -5.87 -52.86
C MET A 1 -27.84 -5.28 -51.44
N LYS A 2 -28.31 -4.04 -51.17
CA LYS A 2 -28.21 -3.41 -49.83
C LYS A 2 -28.91 -4.17 -48.68
N LYS A 3 -30.05 -4.84 -48.92
CA LYS A 3 -30.74 -5.71 -47.93
C LYS A 3 -29.97 -7.00 -47.59
N PHE A 4 -29.17 -7.53 -48.52
CA PHE A 4 -28.39 -8.74 -48.33
C PHE A 4 -27.12 -8.48 -47.50
N PHE A 5 -26.45 -7.35 -47.74
CA PHE A 5 -25.33 -6.90 -46.92
C PHE A 5 -25.77 -6.60 -45.48
N ARG A 6 -26.89 -5.88 -45.28
CA ARG A 6 -27.41 -5.53 -43.95
C ARG A 6 -27.76 -6.77 -43.10
N ARG A 7 -28.30 -7.83 -43.72
CA ARG A 7 -28.56 -9.15 -43.07
C ARG A 7 -27.29 -9.93 -42.76
N ARG A 8 -26.24 -9.81 -43.57
CA ARG A 8 -24.93 -10.44 -43.31
C ARG A 8 -24.23 -9.74 -42.14
N THR A 9 -24.24 -8.40 -42.08
CA THR A 9 -23.64 -7.65 -40.95
C THR A 9 -24.38 -7.88 -39.63
N THR A 10 -25.71 -8.05 -39.66
CA THR A 10 -26.47 -8.44 -38.45
C THR A 10 -26.20 -9.89 -38.05
N ARG A 11 -26.13 -10.85 -38.98
CA ARG A 11 -25.75 -12.24 -38.65
C ARG A 11 -24.31 -12.38 -38.13
N THR A 12 -23.37 -11.57 -38.61
CA THR A 12 -21.98 -11.57 -38.10
C THR A 12 -21.87 -10.86 -36.75
N LYS A 13 -22.65 -9.80 -36.50
CA LYS A 13 -22.79 -9.20 -35.16
C LYS A 13 -23.47 -10.16 -34.17
N GLN A 14 -24.53 -10.86 -34.59
CA GLN A 14 -25.20 -11.88 -33.77
C GLN A 14 -24.25 -13.04 -33.47
N ARG A 15 -23.49 -13.55 -34.46
CA ARG A 15 -22.46 -14.59 -34.23
C ARG A 15 -21.28 -14.13 -33.37
N MET A 16 -20.92 -12.84 -33.36
CA MET A 16 -19.88 -12.31 -32.47
C MET A 16 -20.38 -12.09 -31.04
N VAL A 17 -21.69 -11.89 -30.85
CA VAL A 17 -22.34 -11.84 -29.53
C VAL A 17 -22.53 -13.28 -29.02
N ASP A 18 -23.06 -14.19 -29.83
CA ASP A 18 -23.27 -15.60 -29.47
C ASP A 18 -21.97 -16.36 -29.14
N ASN A 19 -20.81 -15.92 -29.66
CA ASN A 19 -19.51 -16.57 -29.43
C ASN A 19 -18.68 -15.91 -28.30
N LYS A 20 -19.18 -14.84 -27.67
CA LYS A 20 -18.57 -14.24 -26.47
C LYS A 20 -19.18 -14.75 -25.16
N ASP A 21 -20.35 -15.39 -25.22
CA ASP A 21 -21.16 -15.71 -24.05
C ASP A 21 -21.27 -17.21 -23.70
N GLN A 22 -20.59 -18.12 -24.43
CA GLN A 22 -20.68 -19.57 -24.15
C GLN A 22 -19.84 -20.06 -22.96
N ASP A 23 -18.74 -19.39 -22.61
CA ASP A 23 -18.01 -19.70 -21.38
C ASP A 23 -18.68 -19.07 -20.14
N PHE A 24 -19.60 -18.13 -20.36
CA PHE A 24 -20.10 -17.20 -19.36
C PHE A 24 -21.25 -17.73 -18.49
N PHE A 25 -22.18 -18.50 -19.06
CA PHE A 25 -23.33 -19.06 -18.33
C PHE A 25 -23.03 -20.32 -17.52
N SER A 26 -21.83 -20.88 -17.70
CA SER A 26 -21.50 -22.11 -17.00
C SER A 26 -20.96 -21.75 -15.62
N HIS A 27 -21.65 -22.22 -14.58
CA HIS A 27 -21.08 -22.45 -13.25
C HIS A 27 -19.90 -23.45 -13.27
N LYS A 28 -19.12 -23.52 -14.36
CA LYS A 28 -17.95 -24.40 -14.47
C LYS A 28 -16.85 -23.82 -13.60
N PHE A 29 -16.35 -24.67 -12.72
CA PHE A 29 -15.09 -24.45 -12.04
C PHE A 29 -14.01 -24.13 -13.08
N PRO A 30 -13.07 -23.23 -12.75
CA PRO A 30 -12.00 -22.87 -13.67
C PRO A 30 -11.20 -24.10 -14.05
N ASN A 31 -10.90 -24.24 -15.34
CA ASN A 31 -10.10 -25.35 -15.83
C ASN A 31 -8.69 -25.29 -15.22
N THR A 32 -8.07 -26.43 -14.89
CA THR A 32 -6.73 -26.53 -14.31
C THR A 32 -5.70 -25.70 -15.09
N SER A 33 -5.76 -25.71 -16.42
CA SER A 33 -4.87 -24.90 -17.26
C SER A 33 -5.03 -23.39 -17.03
N GLN A 34 -6.26 -22.90 -16.82
CA GLN A 34 -6.52 -21.49 -16.54
C GLN A 34 -5.99 -21.10 -15.15
N VAL A 35 -6.17 -21.99 -14.16
CA VAL A 35 -5.62 -21.80 -12.80
C VAL A 35 -4.10 -21.75 -12.83
N VAL A 36 -3.44 -22.64 -13.57
CA VAL A 36 -1.97 -22.67 -13.70
C VAL A 36 -1.43 -21.41 -14.40
N GLU A 37 -2.09 -20.95 -15.45
CA GLU A 37 -1.72 -19.70 -16.13
C GLU A 37 -1.83 -18.50 -15.17
N GLU A 38 -2.93 -18.42 -14.42
CA GLU A 38 -3.14 -17.32 -13.47
C GLU A 38 -2.18 -17.39 -12.27
N LEU A 39 -1.87 -18.58 -11.77
CA LEU A 39 -0.82 -18.80 -10.76
C LEU A 39 0.52 -18.27 -11.25
N LYS A 40 0.89 -18.57 -12.50
CA LYS A 40 2.14 -18.11 -13.09
C LYS A 40 2.19 -16.59 -13.18
N GLU A 41 1.10 -15.95 -13.63
CA GLU A 41 0.98 -14.49 -13.68
C GLU A 41 1.10 -13.86 -12.29
N LEU A 42 0.34 -14.35 -11.31
CA LEU A 42 0.37 -13.84 -9.93
C LEU A 42 1.75 -14.00 -9.29
N TRP A 43 2.36 -15.19 -9.36
CA TRP A 43 3.66 -15.45 -8.74
C TRP A 43 4.82 -14.76 -9.45
N SER A 44 4.72 -14.50 -10.75
CA SER A 44 5.72 -13.69 -11.47
C SER A 44 5.83 -12.26 -10.91
N MET A 45 4.75 -11.75 -10.33
CA MET A 45 4.71 -10.45 -9.65
C MET A 45 4.97 -10.59 -8.15
N ALA A 46 4.34 -11.57 -7.49
CA ALA A 46 4.41 -11.75 -6.04
C ALA A 46 5.81 -12.12 -5.56
N LEU A 47 6.56 -12.99 -6.24
CA LEU A 47 7.91 -13.36 -5.80
C LEU A 47 8.86 -12.14 -5.72
N PRO A 48 9.01 -11.29 -6.76
CA PRO A 48 9.84 -10.10 -6.65
C PRO A 48 9.37 -9.10 -5.60
N ILE A 49 8.05 -8.93 -5.42
CA ILE A 49 7.52 -7.98 -4.43
C ILE A 49 7.72 -8.51 -3.00
N THR A 50 7.54 -9.81 -2.77
CA THR A 50 7.85 -10.44 -1.48
C THR A 50 9.34 -10.30 -1.16
N ALA A 51 10.23 -10.56 -2.13
CA ALA A 51 11.66 -10.36 -1.95
C ALA A 51 12.01 -8.90 -1.64
N MET A 52 11.37 -7.93 -2.33
CA MET A 52 11.49 -6.51 -2.00
C MET A 52 11.06 -6.21 -0.57
N ASN A 53 9.89 -6.67 -0.15
CA ASN A 53 9.36 -6.41 1.20
C ASN A 53 10.27 -7.03 2.28
N MET A 54 10.80 -8.23 2.02
CA MET A 54 11.81 -8.88 2.88
C MET A 54 13.09 -8.05 3.01
N LEU A 55 13.60 -7.50 1.91
CA LEU A 55 14.77 -6.61 1.94
C LEU A 55 14.51 -5.35 2.78
N VAL A 56 13.32 -4.76 2.65
CA VAL A 56 12.91 -3.59 3.45
C VAL A 56 12.75 -3.97 4.93
N PHE A 57 12.29 -5.18 5.24
CA PHE A 57 12.27 -5.70 6.61
C PHE A 57 13.69 -5.87 7.18
N VAL A 58 14.61 -6.48 6.42
CA VAL A 58 16.03 -6.61 6.81
C VAL A 58 16.66 -5.25 7.08
N ARG A 59 16.36 -4.24 6.24
CA ARG A 59 16.80 -2.86 6.47
C ARG A 59 16.36 -2.33 7.85
N ALA A 60 15.10 -2.55 8.22
CA ALA A 60 14.59 -2.13 9.53
C ALA A 60 15.31 -2.87 10.68
N VAL A 61 15.55 -4.17 10.55
CA VAL A 61 16.32 -4.96 11.53
C VAL A 61 17.73 -4.40 11.71
N VAL A 62 18.43 -4.07 10.62
CA VAL A 62 19.77 -3.46 10.69
C VAL A 62 19.74 -2.15 11.47
N SER A 63 18.78 -1.26 11.21
CA SER A 63 18.65 0.00 11.98
C SER A 63 18.47 -0.25 13.48
N VAL A 64 17.63 -1.22 13.86
CA VAL A 64 17.41 -1.59 15.26
C VAL A 64 18.67 -2.18 15.90
N LEU A 65 19.45 -2.99 15.17
CA LEU A 65 20.72 -3.53 15.66
C LEU A 65 21.74 -2.43 15.96
N PHE A 66 21.83 -1.40 15.11
CA PHE A 66 22.70 -0.25 15.36
C PHE A 66 22.23 0.58 16.56
N LEU A 67 20.92 0.75 16.76
CA LEU A 67 20.39 1.38 17.98
C LEU A 67 20.71 0.57 19.24
N GLY A 68 20.56 -0.76 19.18
CA GLY A 68 20.94 -1.66 20.27
C GLY A 68 22.43 -1.66 20.58
N TRP A 69 23.27 -1.47 19.55
CA TRP A 69 24.72 -1.33 19.71
C TRP A 69 25.12 -0.02 20.40
N LEU A 70 24.38 1.07 20.17
CA LEU A 70 24.63 2.36 20.83
C LEU A 70 24.31 2.31 22.32
N GLY A 71 23.24 1.62 22.70
CA GLY A 71 22.86 1.45 24.10
C GLY A 71 21.38 1.14 24.31
N SER A 72 21.02 0.79 25.54
CA SER A 72 19.65 0.47 25.91
C SER A 72 18.72 1.69 25.85
N LEU A 73 19.23 2.89 26.15
CA LEU A 73 18.47 4.13 26.10
C LEU A 73 18.17 4.53 24.63
N GLU A 74 19.16 4.43 23.76
CA GLU A 74 19.06 4.70 22.34
C GLU A 74 18.13 3.70 21.65
N LEU A 75 18.21 2.43 22.02
CA LEU A 75 17.27 1.40 21.56
C LEU A 75 15.84 1.70 21.98
N ALA A 76 15.62 2.07 23.26
CA ALA A 76 14.29 2.39 23.76
C ALA A 76 13.69 3.62 23.08
N GLY A 77 14.46 4.72 22.99
CA GLY A 77 14.04 5.94 22.32
C GLY A 77 13.85 5.77 20.82
N GLY A 78 14.75 5.04 20.16
CA GLY A 78 14.63 4.70 18.75
C GLY A 78 13.42 3.84 18.45
N ALA A 79 13.14 2.82 19.28
CA ALA A 79 11.93 1.99 19.16
C ALA A 79 10.65 2.81 19.34
N LEU A 80 10.60 3.70 20.35
CA LEU A 80 9.48 4.62 20.57
C LEU A 80 9.25 5.51 19.34
N SER A 81 10.33 6.08 18.78
CA SER A 81 10.24 6.90 17.57
C SER A 81 9.82 6.11 16.34
N ILE A 82 10.31 4.88 16.15
CA ILE A 82 9.94 4.02 15.03
C ILE A 82 8.44 3.70 15.10
N GLY A 83 7.93 3.33 16.27
CA GLY A 83 6.49 3.12 16.49
C GLY A 83 5.68 4.37 16.17
N PHE A 84 6.06 5.52 16.74
CA PHE A 84 5.37 6.79 16.51
C PHE A 84 5.34 7.20 15.03
N THR A 85 6.47 7.12 14.34
CA THR A 85 6.60 7.49 12.92
C THR A 85 5.85 6.51 12.00
N ASN A 86 5.83 5.22 12.33
CA ASN A 86 5.03 4.22 11.61
C ASN A 86 3.53 4.51 11.71
N ILE A 87 3.03 4.75 12.92
CA ILE A 87 1.60 5.02 13.19
C ILE A 87 1.16 6.29 12.48
N THR A 88 1.90 7.38 12.66
CA THR A 88 1.43 8.72 12.33
C THR A 88 1.81 9.18 10.93
N GLY A 89 2.85 8.58 10.33
CA GLY A 89 3.38 9.00 9.03
C GLY A 89 3.42 7.87 8.01
N TYR A 90 4.27 6.86 8.20
CA TYR A 90 4.54 5.87 7.16
C TYR A 90 3.31 5.05 6.77
N SER A 91 2.49 4.63 7.73
CA SER A 91 1.24 3.92 7.44
C SER A 91 0.26 4.79 6.64
N VAL A 92 0.18 6.09 6.94
CA VAL A 92 -0.67 7.06 6.25
C VAL A 92 -0.21 7.27 4.81
N LEU A 93 1.10 7.43 4.59
CA LEU A 93 1.65 7.62 3.23
C LEU A 93 1.48 6.37 2.35
N VAL A 94 1.77 5.18 2.90
CA VAL A 94 1.50 3.90 2.22
C VAL A 94 0.01 3.74 1.95
N GLY A 95 -0.82 4.07 2.95
CA GLY A 95 -2.27 4.05 2.93
C GLY A 95 -2.87 4.88 1.79
N LEU A 96 -2.56 6.16 1.77
CA LEU A 96 -3.01 7.10 0.73
C LEU A 96 -2.50 6.68 -0.65
N ALA A 97 -1.22 6.32 -0.77
CA ALA A 97 -0.63 5.86 -2.03
C ALA A 97 -1.33 4.60 -2.58
N SER A 98 -1.82 3.70 -1.72
CA SER A 98 -2.55 2.51 -2.16
C SER A 98 -3.89 2.82 -2.86
N GLY A 99 -4.47 4.01 -2.64
CA GLY A 99 -5.63 4.48 -3.41
C GLY A 99 -5.36 4.72 -4.89
N LEU A 100 -4.09 4.80 -5.28
CA LEU A 100 -3.66 4.88 -6.68
C LEU A 100 -3.78 3.54 -7.41
N GLU A 101 -3.83 2.41 -6.69
CA GLU A 101 -3.88 1.06 -7.27
C GLU A 101 -5.02 0.86 -8.29
N PRO A 102 -6.31 1.10 -7.95
CA PRO A 102 -7.41 0.95 -8.91
C PRO A 102 -7.22 1.80 -10.17
N VAL A 103 -6.83 3.06 -9.99
CA VAL A 103 -6.72 4.01 -11.10
C VAL A 103 -5.59 3.61 -12.04
N CYS A 104 -4.40 3.34 -11.50
CA CYS A 104 -3.25 2.93 -12.32
C CYS A 104 -3.46 1.57 -13.00
N SER A 105 -3.99 0.58 -12.30
CA SER A 105 -4.20 -0.76 -12.89
C SER A 105 -5.31 -0.76 -13.94
N GLN A 106 -6.44 -0.09 -13.69
CA GLN A 106 -7.51 0.00 -14.69
C GLN A 106 -7.11 0.88 -15.89
N ALA A 107 -6.34 1.95 -15.68
CA ALA A 107 -5.75 2.74 -16.76
C ALA A 107 -4.77 1.90 -17.59
N TYR A 108 -3.92 1.10 -16.96
CA TYR A 108 -3.01 0.18 -17.67
C TYR A 108 -3.78 -0.88 -18.47
N GLY A 109 -4.79 -1.50 -17.88
CA GLY A 109 -5.66 -2.48 -18.53
C GLY A 109 -6.39 -1.95 -19.77
N SER A 110 -6.88 -0.71 -19.68
CA SER A 110 -7.55 0.01 -20.78
C SER A 110 -6.58 0.67 -21.77
N LYS A 111 -5.26 0.58 -21.53
CA LYS A 111 -4.20 1.25 -22.32
C LYS A 111 -4.29 2.77 -22.31
N ASN A 112 -4.82 3.36 -21.24
CA ASN A 112 -4.91 4.80 -21.03
C ASN A 112 -3.64 5.32 -20.31
N TRP A 113 -2.57 5.53 -21.10
CA TRP A 113 -1.25 5.95 -20.60
C TRP A 113 -1.23 7.38 -20.04
N ASP A 114 -2.08 8.26 -20.57
CA ASP A 114 -2.20 9.65 -20.11
C ASP A 114 -2.78 9.66 -18.68
N LEU A 115 -3.86 8.91 -18.43
CA LEU A 115 -4.44 8.78 -17.10
C LEU A 115 -3.47 8.13 -16.10
N LEU A 116 -2.74 7.10 -16.54
CA LEU A 116 -1.74 6.42 -15.71
C LEU A 116 -0.66 7.40 -15.20
N SER A 117 -0.13 8.24 -16.08
CA SER A 117 0.91 9.22 -15.75
C SER A 117 0.38 10.39 -14.91
N LEU A 118 -0.83 10.87 -15.24
CA LEU A 118 -1.48 11.95 -14.52
C LEU A 118 -1.83 11.56 -13.08
N SER A 119 -2.31 10.33 -12.88
CA SER A 119 -2.68 9.82 -11.57
C SER A 119 -1.47 9.70 -10.63
N LEU A 120 -0.30 9.35 -11.17
CA LEU A 120 0.95 9.37 -10.42
C LEU A 120 1.27 10.78 -9.91
N GLN A 121 1.22 11.80 -10.78
CA GLN A 121 1.51 13.19 -10.40
C GLN A 121 0.50 13.71 -9.37
N ARG A 122 -0.78 13.42 -9.55
CA ARG A 122 -1.85 13.78 -8.60
C ARG A 122 -1.62 13.13 -7.24
N MET A 123 -1.22 11.87 -7.20
CA MET A 123 -0.92 11.20 -5.93
C MET A 123 0.29 11.82 -5.23
N VAL A 124 1.36 12.17 -5.96
CA VAL A 124 2.50 12.89 -5.39
C VAL A 124 2.05 14.21 -4.74
N LEU A 125 1.18 14.98 -5.41
CA LEU A 125 0.61 16.20 -4.82
C LEU A 125 -0.19 15.92 -3.55
N ILE A 126 -1.07 14.91 -3.54
CA ILE A 126 -1.83 14.52 -2.34
C ILE A 126 -0.88 14.19 -1.18
N LEU A 127 0.19 13.43 -1.44
CA LEU A 127 1.16 13.08 -0.40
C LEU A 127 1.97 14.30 0.08
N LEU A 128 2.32 15.24 -0.79
CA LEU A 128 2.96 16.50 -0.40
C LEU A 128 2.06 17.31 0.56
N PHE A 129 0.75 17.32 0.34
CA PHE A 129 -0.19 17.92 1.30
C PHE A 129 -0.27 17.12 2.60
N ALA A 130 -0.28 15.78 2.52
CA ALA A 130 -0.38 14.92 3.70
C ALA A 130 0.84 15.03 4.63
N ILE A 131 2.05 15.22 4.09
CA ILE A 131 3.27 15.33 4.93
C ILE A 131 3.34 16.62 5.75
N MET A 132 2.57 17.67 5.42
CA MET A 132 2.57 18.92 6.18
C MET A 132 2.06 18.73 7.63
N PRO A 133 0.84 18.22 7.86
CA PRO A 133 0.39 17.93 9.22
C PRO A 133 1.21 16.83 9.90
N ILE A 134 1.73 15.84 9.15
CA ILE A 134 2.60 14.79 9.71
C ILE A 134 3.92 15.39 10.22
N SER A 135 4.54 16.28 9.44
CA SER A 135 5.76 16.99 9.84
C SER A 135 5.56 17.81 11.10
N LEU A 136 4.44 18.56 11.17
CA LEU A 136 4.10 19.34 12.37
C LEU A 136 3.95 18.45 13.61
N LEU A 137 3.31 17.29 13.44
CA LEU A 137 3.15 16.30 14.49
C LEU A 137 4.51 15.73 14.95
N TRP A 138 5.39 15.39 14.01
CA TRP A 138 6.72 14.84 14.30
C TRP A 138 7.64 15.85 14.99
N LEU A 139 7.59 17.13 14.61
CA LEU A 139 8.31 18.21 15.28
C LEU A 139 7.87 18.39 16.75
N ASN A 140 6.66 17.96 17.10
CA ASN A 140 6.11 18.06 18.45
C ASN A 140 6.17 16.73 19.24
N LEU A 141 6.90 15.72 18.77
CA LEU A 141 6.96 14.40 19.42
C LEU A 141 7.32 14.53 20.90
N GLU A 142 8.34 15.31 21.25
CA GLU A 142 8.80 15.47 22.64
C GLU A 142 7.68 15.97 23.55
N ASN A 143 7.02 17.06 23.17
CA ASN A 143 5.92 17.63 23.94
C ASN A 143 4.77 16.63 24.11
N ILE A 144 4.44 15.89 23.05
CA ILE A 144 3.35 14.90 23.06
C ILE A 144 3.69 13.74 24.00
N MET A 145 4.91 13.20 23.91
CA MET A 145 5.33 12.05 24.71
C MET A 145 5.48 12.41 26.19
N LEU A 146 6.03 13.60 26.50
CA LEU A 146 6.09 14.11 27.87
C LEU A 146 4.68 14.34 28.44
N PHE A 147 3.76 14.88 27.64
CA PHE A 147 2.36 15.03 28.03
C PHE A 147 1.69 13.68 28.32
N MET A 148 2.05 12.63 27.55
CA MET A 148 1.62 11.25 27.79
C MET A 148 2.35 10.57 28.96
N GLY A 149 3.23 11.27 29.68
CA GLY A 149 3.94 10.77 30.86
C GLY A 149 5.13 9.85 30.55
N GLN A 150 5.69 9.91 29.35
CA GLN A 150 6.90 9.15 29.01
C GLN A 150 8.13 9.67 29.75
N ASN A 151 9.12 8.78 29.93
CA ASN A 151 10.41 9.15 30.51
C ASN A 151 11.12 10.21 29.66
N ILE A 152 11.73 11.20 30.31
CA ILE A 152 12.34 12.36 29.65
C ILE A 152 13.53 11.98 28.74
N ASP A 153 14.38 11.06 29.18
CA ASP A 153 15.58 10.66 28.43
C ASP A 153 15.21 9.81 27.21
N ILE A 154 14.28 8.86 27.38
CA ILE A 154 13.73 8.06 26.26
C ILE A 154 13.05 8.97 25.25
N THR A 155 12.25 9.92 25.73
CA THR A 155 11.53 10.88 24.88
C THR A 155 12.47 11.77 24.10
N ARG A 156 13.55 12.24 24.72
CA ARG A 156 14.58 13.05 24.03
C ARG A 156 15.28 12.25 22.94
N MET A 157 15.62 10.98 23.19
CA MET A 157 16.20 10.12 22.15
C MET A 157 15.21 9.87 21.00
N ALA A 158 13.94 9.67 21.33
CA ALA A 158 12.88 9.50 20.34
C ALA A 158 12.66 10.76 19.49
N SER A 159 12.67 11.95 20.10
CA SER A 159 12.47 13.22 19.41
C SER A 159 13.62 13.51 18.44
N VAL A 160 14.85 13.19 18.83
CA VAL A 160 16.03 13.29 17.96
C VAL A 160 15.90 12.35 16.76
N TYR A 161 15.61 11.06 16.96
CA TYR A 161 15.43 10.12 15.84
C TYR A 161 14.33 10.59 14.87
N CYS A 162 13.19 11.05 15.42
CA CYS A 162 12.04 11.50 14.64
C CYS A 162 12.36 12.75 13.83
N PHE A 163 13.06 13.72 14.41
CA PHE A 163 13.49 14.94 13.72
C PHE A 163 14.36 14.61 12.50
N TYR A 164 15.37 13.75 12.67
CA TYR A 164 16.23 13.32 11.56
C TYR A 164 15.53 12.42 10.54
N SER A 165 14.34 11.90 10.86
CA SER A 165 13.49 11.14 9.93
C SER A 165 12.60 12.03 9.06
N LEU A 166 12.43 13.32 9.35
CA LEU A 166 11.57 14.24 8.59
C LEU A 166 11.84 14.25 7.07
N PRO A 167 13.10 14.23 6.58
CA PRO A 167 13.34 14.19 5.14
C PRO A 167 12.81 12.91 4.48
N ASP A 168 12.65 11.81 5.23
CA ASP A 168 12.09 10.57 4.70
C ASP A 168 10.63 10.73 4.30
N LEU A 169 9.88 11.66 4.93
CA LEU A 169 8.50 11.97 4.51
C LEU A 169 8.48 12.44 3.06
N LEU A 170 9.38 13.37 2.69
CA LEU A 170 9.52 13.84 1.31
C LEU A 170 9.91 12.70 0.37
N THR A 171 10.87 11.87 0.75
CA THR A 171 11.25 10.70 -0.05
C THR A 171 10.07 9.75 -0.29
N ASN A 172 9.25 9.51 0.74
CA ASN A 172 8.09 8.63 0.64
C ASN A 172 6.97 9.20 -0.24
N THR A 173 6.86 10.53 -0.39
CA THR A 173 5.90 11.14 -1.34
C THR A 173 6.14 10.71 -2.78
N LEU A 174 7.37 10.35 -3.13
CA LEU A 174 7.75 9.84 -4.45
C LEU A 174 7.81 8.31 -4.46
N LEU A 175 8.39 7.71 -3.42
CA LEU A 175 8.64 6.26 -3.37
C LEU A 175 7.35 5.44 -3.42
N GLN A 176 6.36 5.81 -2.62
CA GLN A 176 5.15 5.00 -2.48
C GLN A 176 4.28 5.01 -3.75
N PRO A 177 3.99 6.18 -4.37
CA PRO A 177 3.26 6.20 -5.64
C PRO A 177 4.03 5.52 -6.77
N LEU A 178 5.36 5.65 -6.81
CA LEU A 178 6.19 5.02 -7.84
C LEU A 178 6.16 3.49 -7.75
N ARG A 179 6.17 2.92 -6.54
CA ARG A 179 6.00 1.47 -6.33
C ARG A 179 4.63 0.99 -6.85
N VAL A 180 3.56 1.72 -6.56
CA VAL A 180 2.21 1.40 -7.05
C VAL A 180 2.14 1.49 -8.58
N PHE A 181 2.70 2.56 -9.14
CA PHE A 181 2.77 2.79 -10.58
C PHE A 181 3.46 1.65 -11.31
N LEU A 182 4.67 1.26 -10.89
CA LEU A 182 5.44 0.17 -11.49
C LEU A 182 4.75 -1.19 -11.34
N ARG A 183 4.26 -1.50 -10.14
CA ARG A 183 3.55 -2.76 -9.88
C ARG A 183 2.28 -2.91 -10.73
N SER A 184 1.50 -1.83 -10.89
CA SER A 184 0.27 -1.85 -11.71
C SER A 184 0.54 -2.28 -13.16
N GLN A 185 1.75 -2.01 -13.65
CA GLN A 185 2.20 -2.35 -14.99
C GLN A 185 2.95 -3.69 -15.08
N LYS A 186 2.91 -4.50 -14.00
CA LYS A 186 3.66 -5.76 -13.85
C LYS A 186 5.18 -5.58 -13.82
N VAL A 187 5.70 -4.37 -13.54
CA VAL A 187 7.14 -4.09 -13.51
C VAL A 187 7.69 -4.30 -12.10
N THR A 188 7.81 -5.57 -11.68
CA THR A 188 8.14 -5.93 -10.29
C THR A 188 9.62 -6.29 -10.08
N LYS A 189 10.27 -6.91 -11.07
CA LYS A 189 11.71 -7.26 -10.98
C LYS A 189 12.62 -6.05 -10.82
N PRO A 190 12.47 -4.97 -11.61
CA PRO A 190 13.28 -3.76 -11.42
C PRO A 190 13.09 -3.15 -10.04
N MET A 191 11.87 -3.18 -9.50
CA MET A 191 11.60 -2.71 -8.14
C MET A 191 12.40 -3.50 -7.11
N MET A 192 12.41 -4.83 -7.22
CA MET A 192 13.21 -5.72 -6.37
C MET A 192 14.71 -5.42 -6.47
N TYR A 193 15.26 -5.31 -7.67
CA TYR A 193 16.69 -5.03 -7.86
C TYR A 193 17.10 -3.66 -7.32
N CYS A 194 16.29 -2.61 -7.55
CA CYS A 194 16.55 -1.28 -6.99
C CYS A 194 16.55 -1.32 -5.45
N SER A 195 15.63 -2.09 -4.87
CA SER A 195 15.55 -2.29 -3.41
C SER A 195 16.76 -3.04 -2.87
N LEU A 196 17.18 -4.10 -3.56
CA LEU A 196 18.35 -4.90 -3.20
C LEU A 196 19.60 -4.03 -3.14
N VAL A 197 19.83 -3.22 -4.19
CA VAL A 197 20.98 -2.31 -4.25
C VAL A 197 20.90 -1.28 -3.12
N ALA A 198 19.74 -0.64 -2.92
CA ALA A 198 19.57 0.37 -1.87
C ALA A 198 19.78 -0.20 -0.45
N VAL A 199 19.27 -1.41 -0.18
CA VAL A 199 19.43 -2.08 1.12
C VAL A 199 20.84 -2.61 1.32
N ALA A 200 21.52 -3.07 0.27
CA ALA A 200 22.92 -3.47 0.35
C ALA A 200 23.82 -2.32 0.84
N PHE A 201 23.53 -1.08 0.42
CA PHE A 201 24.22 0.12 0.93
C PHE A 201 23.82 0.51 2.35
N HIS A 202 22.72 0.00 2.90
CA HIS A 202 22.22 0.41 4.21
C HIS A 202 23.17 0.04 5.36
N ILE A 203 23.81 -1.14 5.30
CA ILE A 203 24.76 -1.56 6.34
C ILE A 203 26.00 -0.64 6.35
N PRO A 204 26.71 -0.42 5.21
CA PRO A 204 27.80 0.56 5.15
C PRO A 204 27.37 1.97 5.58
N LEU A 205 26.18 2.43 5.18
CA LEU A 205 25.66 3.75 5.55
C LEU A 205 25.50 3.88 7.06
N ASN A 206 24.89 2.90 7.74
CA ASN A 206 24.81 2.91 9.20
C ASN A 206 26.19 2.88 9.83
N TYR A 207 27.10 2.02 9.36
CA TYR A 207 28.45 1.96 9.91
C TYR A 207 29.19 3.30 9.80
N VAL A 208 29.16 3.93 8.63
CA VAL A 208 29.82 5.23 8.43
C VAL A 208 29.18 6.33 9.28
N LEU A 209 27.86 6.47 9.25
CA LEU A 209 27.17 7.56 9.96
C LEU A 209 27.25 7.39 11.49
N VAL A 210 27.10 6.16 11.98
CA VAL A 210 27.05 5.88 13.42
C VAL A 210 28.46 5.72 14.01
N VAL A 211 29.33 4.92 13.38
CA VAL A 211 30.64 4.56 13.94
C VAL A 211 31.73 5.53 13.52
N VAL A 212 31.85 5.81 12.22
CA VAL A 212 32.96 6.64 11.70
C VAL A 212 32.71 8.12 11.98
N MET A 213 31.48 8.60 11.75
CA MET A 213 31.12 10.01 11.96
C MET A 213 30.60 10.29 13.38
N GLY A 214 30.38 9.25 14.21
CA GLY A 214 29.96 9.40 15.60
C GLY A 214 28.58 10.06 15.78
N LEU A 215 27.68 9.98 14.79
CA LEU A 215 26.40 10.69 14.83
C LEU A 215 25.35 10.03 15.73
N GLY A 216 25.63 8.85 16.31
CA GLY A 216 24.71 8.14 17.21
C GLY A 216 23.33 7.88 16.58
N VAL A 217 22.27 8.15 17.34
CA VAL A 217 20.85 7.99 16.94
C VAL A 217 20.49 8.75 15.65
N PRO A 218 20.86 10.04 15.48
CA PRO A 218 20.75 10.75 14.19
C PRO A 218 21.31 9.97 13.00
N GLY A 219 22.46 9.32 13.17
CA GLY A 219 23.12 8.54 12.13
C GLY A 219 22.24 7.39 11.61
N VAL A 220 21.54 6.69 12.50
CA VAL A 220 20.63 5.59 12.14
C VAL A 220 19.41 6.11 11.37
N ALA A 221 18.81 7.23 11.80
CA ALA A 221 17.69 7.85 11.11
C ALA A 221 18.10 8.33 9.71
N MET A 222 19.24 9.02 9.58
CA MET A 222 19.79 9.47 8.31
C MET A 222 20.12 8.30 7.36
N ALA A 223 20.66 7.19 7.88
CA ALA A 223 20.92 6.00 7.06
C ALA A 223 19.63 5.46 6.43
N SER A 224 18.51 5.50 7.15
CA SER A 224 17.20 5.10 6.63
C SER A 224 16.71 6.04 5.53
N VAL A 225 16.78 7.35 5.76
CA VAL A 225 16.45 8.39 4.76
C VAL A 225 17.26 8.18 3.48
N MET A 226 18.58 8.03 3.61
CA MET A 226 19.49 7.85 2.46
C MET A 226 19.18 6.56 1.70
N THR A 227 18.86 5.46 2.38
CA THR A 227 18.47 4.21 1.71
C THR A 227 17.17 4.37 0.91
N ASN A 228 16.15 5.03 1.47
CA ASN A 228 14.91 5.28 0.73
C ASN A 228 15.14 6.25 -0.43
N LEU A 229 15.98 7.28 -0.25
CA LEU A 229 16.32 8.23 -1.30
C LEU A 229 17.03 7.52 -2.46
N ASN A 230 18.01 6.69 -2.15
CA ASN A 230 18.69 5.83 -3.13
C ASN A 230 17.68 4.96 -3.89
N MET A 231 16.72 4.36 -3.18
CA MET A 231 15.68 3.54 -3.80
C MET A 231 14.79 4.34 -4.76
N VAL A 232 14.38 5.56 -4.38
CA VAL A 232 13.62 6.47 -5.25
C VAL A 232 14.42 6.83 -6.50
N VAL A 233 15.68 7.25 -6.32
CA VAL A 233 16.56 7.66 -7.43
C VAL A 233 16.76 6.51 -8.43
N LEU A 234 17.02 5.29 -7.94
CA LEU A 234 17.18 4.11 -8.79
C LEU A 234 15.89 3.77 -9.56
N MET A 235 14.73 3.78 -8.88
CA MET A 235 13.44 3.50 -9.52
C MET A 235 13.04 4.58 -10.53
N ALA A 236 13.22 5.86 -10.19
CA ALA A 236 12.93 6.98 -11.08
C ALA A 236 13.88 6.99 -12.29
N GLY A 237 15.16 6.70 -12.08
CA GLY A 237 16.15 6.51 -13.12
C GLY A 237 15.78 5.37 -14.07
N TYR A 238 15.34 4.22 -13.54
CA TYR A 238 14.83 3.12 -14.36
C TYR A 238 13.65 3.57 -15.24
N VAL A 239 12.67 4.29 -14.69
CA VAL A 239 11.53 4.81 -15.45
C VAL A 239 11.97 5.78 -16.54
N TRP A 240 12.90 6.69 -16.22
CA TRP A 240 13.41 7.69 -17.16
C TRP A 240 14.17 7.08 -18.34
N ILE A 241 15.05 6.10 -18.09
CA ILE A 241 15.87 5.46 -19.14
C ILE A 241 15.03 4.50 -19.99
N TRP A 242 14.33 3.57 -19.35
CA TRP A 242 13.79 2.39 -20.03
C TRP A 242 12.34 2.55 -20.45
N ARG A 243 11.54 3.33 -19.72
CA ARG A 243 10.08 3.39 -19.94
C ARG A 243 9.59 4.67 -20.59
N LYS A 244 10.44 5.71 -20.70
CA LYS A 244 10.12 6.92 -21.46
C LYS A 244 9.82 6.62 -22.94
N LYS A 245 10.52 5.66 -23.55
CA LYS A 245 10.31 5.24 -24.95
C LYS A 245 9.07 4.38 -25.16
N GLU A 246 8.76 3.47 -24.24
CA GLU A 246 7.63 2.53 -24.38
C GLU A 246 6.27 3.15 -23.99
N MET A 247 6.25 4.10 -23.06
CA MET A 247 5.02 4.47 -22.36
C MET A 247 4.55 5.90 -22.58
N MET A 248 5.26 6.69 -23.39
CA MET A 248 4.95 8.11 -23.62
C MET A 248 4.57 8.81 -22.30
N ILE A 249 5.41 8.69 -21.26
CA ILE A 249 5.15 9.38 -19.98
C ILE A 249 5.20 10.89 -20.30
N LYS A 250 4.02 11.45 -20.53
CA LYS A 250 3.82 12.87 -20.71
C LYS A 250 3.76 13.46 -19.31
N TRP A 251 4.90 13.96 -18.87
CA TRP A 251 4.88 14.99 -17.86
C TRP A 251 4.20 16.19 -18.52
N SER A 252 2.93 16.44 -18.20
CA SER A 252 2.27 17.70 -18.57
C SER A 252 2.94 18.83 -17.80
N CYS A 253 4.13 19.23 -18.25
CA CYS A 253 4.63 20.57 -18.03
C CYS A 253 3.86 21.44 -19.03
N GLY A 254 2.99 22.29 -18.50
CA GLY A 254 1.90 22.96 -19.21
C GLY A 254 2.27 23.52 -20.58
N GLY A 255 1.51 23.13 -21.59
CA GLY A 255 1.45 23.82 -22.87
C GLY A 255 0.39 24.92 -22.84
N GLY A 256 0.67 25.99 -22.08
CA GLY A 256 0.07 27.32 -22.23
C GLY A 256 -1.19 27.65 -21.41
N GLY A 257 -1.22 28.90 -20.90
CA GLY A 257 -2.43 29.65 -20.53
C GLY A 257 -3.04 29.34 -19.16
N GLY A 258 -3.77 28.23 -19.06
CA GLY A 258 -4.38 27.75 -17.82
C GLY A 258 -3.34 27.01 -16.99
N GLY A 259 -2.90 27.60 -15.87
CA GLY A 259 -1.73 27.14 -15.14
C GLY A 259 -1.73 25.63 -14.83
N VAL A 260 -0.55 25.01 -14.90
CA VAL A 260 -0.22 23.59 -14.58
C VAL A 260 -0.98 23.04 -13.36
N VAL A 261 -1.27 23.93 -12.40
CA VAL A 261 -2.03 23.65 -11.18
C VAL A 261 -3.49 23.27 -11.44
N GLY A 262 -4.21 23.96 -12.33
CA GLY A 262 -5.65 23.72 -12.59
C GLY A 262 -5.91 22.32 -13.16
N PHE A 263 -5.10 21.91 -14.14
CA PHE A 263 -5.17 20.58 -14.77
C PHE A 263 -4.85 19.43 -13.78
N LEU A 264 -3.86 19.64 -12.90
CA LEU A 264 -3.51 18.66 -11.87
C LEU A 264 -4.61 18.59 -10.79
N CYS A 265 -5.21 19.72 -10.42
CA CYS A 265 -6.23 19.81 -9.37
C CYS A 265 -7.60 19.22 -9.76
N GLY A 266 -7.98 19.24 -11.05
CA GLY A 266 -9.33 18.82 -11.52
C GLY A 266 -9.77 17.38 -11.22
N GLY A 267 -8.86 16.49 -10.79
CA GLY A 267 -9.17 15.09 -10.44
C GLY A 267 -8.79 14.67 -9.01
N LEU A 268 -8.31 15.59 -8.17
CA LEU A 268 -7.85 15.27 -6.82
C LEU A 268 -8.99 14.72 -5.94
N GLY A 269 -10.20 15.28 -6.05
CA GLY A 269 -11.34 14.84 -5.25
C GLY A 269 -11.75 13.38 -5.52
N GLN A 270 -11.67 12.92 -6.77
CA GLN A 270 -11.98 11.52 -7.13
C GLN A 270 -10.91 10.58 -6.60
N LEU A 271 -9.62 10.95 -6.76
CA LEU A 271 -8.52 10.16 -6.24
C LEU A 271 -8.54 10.11 -4.70
N LEU A 272 -8.90 11.20 -4.02
CA LEU A 272 -9.06 11.26 -2.56
C LEU A 272 -10.19 10.35 -2.05
N ARG A 273 -11.30 10.22 -2.79
CA ARG A 273 -12.38 9.28 -2.46
C ARG A 273 -11.93 7.81 -2.50
N LEU A 274 -10.84 7.50 -3.18
CA LEU A 274 -10.21 6.17 -3.18
C LEU A 274 -9.05 6.10 -2.17
N ALA A 275 -8.25 7.16 -2.07
CA ALA A 275 -7.07 7.24 -1.20
C ALA A 275 -7.42 7.24 0.28
N VAL A 276 -8.38 8.05 0.73
CA VAL A 276 -8.73 8.16 2.15
C VAL A 276 -9.26 6.82 2.69
N PRO A 277 -10.22 6.13 2.05
CA PRO A 277 -10.66 4.83 2.54
C PRO A 277 -9.57 3.75 2.43
N SER A 278 -8.70 3.80 1.42
CA SER A 278 -7.57 2.86 1.33
C SER A 278 -6.56 3.08 2.46
N CYS A 279 -6.35 4.34 2.83
CA CYS A 279 -5.55 4.72 3.99
C CYS A 279 -6.15 4.19 5.28
N LEU A 280 -7.44 4.43 5.52
CA LEU A 280 -8.12 3.92 6.71
C LEU A 280 -8.03 2.39 6.79
N MET A 281 -8.22 1.71 5.67
CA MET A 281 -8.13 0.25 5.64
C MET A 281 -6.76 -0.26 6.10
N ILE A 282 -5.65 0.36 5.68
CA ILE A 282 -4.29 -0.04 6.10
C ILE A 282 -3.98 0.45 7.53
N CYS A 283 -4.25 1.71 7.84
CA CYS A 283 -3.95 2.30 9.15
C CYS A 283 -4.69 1.61 10.29
N LEU A 284 -5.97 1.28 10.11
CA LEU A 284 -6.78 0.63 11.15
C LEU A 284 -6.17 -0.70 11.60
N GLU A 285 -5.56 -1.44 10.67
CA GLU A 285 -4.88 -2.71 10.94
C GLU A 285 -3.56 -2.48 11.68
N TRP A 286 -2.74 -1.53 11.20
CA TRP A 286 -1.43 -1.23 11.81
C TRP A 286 -1.57 -0.65 13.21
N TRP A 287 -2.49 0.29 13.41
CA TRP A 287 -2.74 0.92 14.70
C TRP A 287 -3.26 -0.07 15.74
N TRP A 288 -3.94 -1.13 15.32
CA TRP A 288 -4.44 -2.14 16.24
C TRP A 288 -3.31 -2.92 16.95
N TYR A 289 -2.23 -3.24 16.24
CA TYR A 289 -1.04 -3.88 16.85
C TYR A 289 -0.39 -3.00 17.94
N GLU A 290 -0.45 -1.70 17.76
CA GLU A 290 0.09 -0.72 18.72
C GLU A 290 -0.81 -0.62 19.95
N ILE A 291 -2.14 -0.65 19.75
CA ILE A 291 -3.10 -0.77 20.86
C ILE A 291 -2.84 -2.04 21.68
N VAL A 292 -2.54 -3.19 21.04
CA VAL A 292 -2.16 -4.42 21.76
C VAL A 292 -0.87 -4.26 22.55
N THR A 293 0.14 -3.59 21.99
CA THR A 293 1.39 -3.29 22.71
C THR A 293 1.13 -2.48 23.96
N VAL A 294 0.30 -1.45 23.84
CA VAL A 294 -0.11 -0.62 24.97
C VAL A 294 -0.87 -1.45 26.00
N MET A 295 -1.83 -2.27 25.58
CA MET A 295 -2.59 -3.16 26.47
C MET A 295 -1.69 -4.18 27.19
N ALA A 296 -0.67 -4.71 26.54
CA ALA A 296 0.31 -5.60 27.17
C ALA A 296 1.06 -4.92 28.32
N GLY A 297 1.30 -3.60 28.22
CA GLY A 297 1.88 -2.78 29.29
C GLY A 297 0.99 -2.59 30.51
N TYR A 298 -0.30 -2.94 30.44
CA TYR A 298 -1.23 -2.91 31.58
C TYR A 298 -1.44 -4.29 32.23
N LEU A 299 -0.79 -5.34 31.74
CA LEU A 299 -0.85 -6.66 32.37
C LEU A 299 -0.04 -6.69 33.68
N PRO A 300 -0.31 -7.65 34.60
CA PRO A 300 0.34 -7.69 35.91
C PRO A 300 1.88 -7.72 35.89
N ASN A 301 2.48 -8.25 34.82
CA ASN A 301 3.93 -8.28 34.63
C ASN A 301 4.30 -7.56 33.32
N PRO A 302 4.28 -6.21 33.32
CA PRO A 302 4.27 -5.41 32.10
C PRO A 302 5.59 -5.51 31.32
N THR A 303 6.73 -5.54 32.01
CA THR A 303 8.05 -5.67 31.35
C THR A 303 8.16 -6.96 30.55
N LEU A 304 7.70 -8.07 31.14
CA LEU A 304 7.69 -9.39 30.49
C LEU A 304 6.71 -9.42 29.30
N ALA A 305 5.49 -8.91 29.50
CA ALA A 305 4.45 -8.92 28.47
C ALA A 305 4.80 -8.01 27.28
N VAL A 306 5.36 -6.83 27.53
CA VAL A 306 5.79 -5.90 26.48
C VAL A 306 6.99 -6.47 25.70
N ALA A 307 7.97 -7.06 26.39
CA ALA A 307 9.10 -7.73 25.72
C ALA A 307 8.63 -8.86 24.80
N ALA A 308 7.73 -9.73 25.28
CA ALA A 308 7.13 -10.79 24.46
C ALA A 308 6.32 -10.23 23.29
N THR A 309 5.55 -9.15 23.51
CA THR A 309 4.80 -8.47 22.45
C THR A 309 5.71 -7.90 21.37
N GLY A 310 6.85 -7.31 21.75
CA GLY A 310 7.85 -6.83 20.79
C GLY A 310 8.34 -7.94 19.86
N ILE A 311 8.69 -9.11 20.40
CA ILE A 311 9.10 -10.28 19.58
C ILE A 311 7.96 -10.71 18.65
N LEU A 312 6.73 -10.78 19.16
CA LEU A 312 5.56 -11.20 18.40
C LEU A 312 5.18 -10.20 17.28
N ILE A 313 5.36 -8.89 17.51
CA ILE A 313 5.15 -7.86 16.49
C ILE A 313 6.20 -7.95 15.40
N GLN A 314 7.48 -8.18 15.74
CA GLN A 314 8.53 -8.40 14.74
C GLN A 314 8.24 -9.66 13.91
N THR A 315 7.77 -10.72 14.57
CA THR A 315 7.37 -11.98 13.93
C THR A 315 6.21 -11.76 12.96
N THR A 316 5.17 -11.05 13.40
CA THR A 316 4.00 -10.73 12.56
C THR A 316 4.37 -9.83 11.41
N SER A 317 5.22 -8.82 11.63
CA SER A 317 5.71 -7.91 10.59
C SER A 317 6.47 -8.66 9.49
N MET A 318 7.28 -9.66 9.87
CA MET A 318 7.97 -10.54 8.92
C MET A 318 6.96 -11.36 8.10
N MET A 319 5.99 -12.02 8.76
CA MET A 319 4.96 -12.81 8.08
C MET A 319 4.10 -11.96 7.14
N TYR A 320 3.76 -10.73 7.54
CA TYR A 320 2.92 -9.79 6.81
C TYR A 320 3.48 -9.33 5.46
N THR A 321 4.80 -9.46 5.25
CA THR A 321 5.44 -9.07 3.98
C THR A 321 4.88 -9.83 2.76
N VAL A 322 4.51 -11.11 2.93
CA VAL A 322 3.98 -11.99 1.89
C VAL A 322 2.51 -11.68 1.54
N PRO A 323 1.56 -11.61 2.50
CA PRO A 323 0.18 -11.28 2.17
C PRO A 323 0.06 -9.85 1.65
N MET A 324 0.87 -8.90 2.13
CA MET A 324 0.92 -7.56 1.55
C MET A 324 1.42 -7.59 0.09
N ALA A 325 2.46 -8.37 -0.22
CA ALA A 325 2.91 -8.54 -1.60
C ALA A 325 1.79 -9.11 -2.49
N LEU A 326 1.12 -10.17 -2.02
CA LEU A 326 0.01 -10.80 -2.73
C LEU A 326 -1.17 -9.84 -2.92
N ALA A 327 -1.53 -9.05 -1.92
CA ALA A 327 -2.58 -8.04 -1.98
C ALA A 327 -2.28 -6.95 -3.03
N GLY A 328 -1.04 -6.47 -3.09
CA GLY A 328 -0.62 -5.52 -4.11
C GLY A 328 -0.67 -6.13 -5.52
N CYS A 329 -0.26 -7.39 -5.68
CA CYS A 329 -0.28 -8.11 -6.95
C CYS A 329 -1.70 -8.38 -7.46
N VAL A 330 -2.58 -8.91 -6.60
CA VAL A 330 -3.96 -9.20 -6.96
C VAL A 330 -4.73 -7.92 -7.24
N SER A 331 -4.48 -6.83 -6.51
CA SER A 331 -5.06 -5.51 -6.78
C SER A 331 -4.70 -5.05 -8.20
N ALA A 332 -3.41 -5.08 -8.55
CA ALA A 332 -2.96 -4.76 -9.90
C ALA A 332 -3.55 -5.70 -10.96
N ARG A 333 -3.56 -7.01 -10.70
CA ARG A 333 -4.05 -8.01 -11.65
C ARG A 333 -5.54 -7.88 -11.93
N VAL A 334 -6.35 -7.77 -10.88
CA VAL A 334 -7.81 -7.57 -10.96
C VAL A 334 -8.13 -6.26 -11.67
N GLY A 335 -7.49 -5.15 -11.27
CA GLY A 335 -7.72 -3.86 -11.91
C GLY A 335 -7.31 -3.85 -13.39
N ASN A 336 -6.20 -4.51 -13.75
CA ASN A 336 -5.77 -4.66 -15.15
C ASN A 336 -6.81 -5.41 -16.00
N GLU A 337 -7.35 -6.51 -15.50
CA GLU A 337 -8.35 -7.30 -16.24
C GLU A 337 -9.72 -6.57 -16.33
N LEU A 338 -10.12 -5.86 -15.26
CA LEU A 338 -11.33 -5.02 -15.28
C LEU A 338 -11.19 -3.86 -16.27
N GLY A 339 -10.07 -3.14 -16.23
CA GLY A 339 -9.77 -2.06 -17.19
C GLY A 339 -9.70 -2.55 -18.64
N ALA A 340 -9.32 -3.82 -18.86
CA ALA A 340 -9.33 -4.46 -20.17
C ALA A 340 -10.71 -5.00 -20.60
N GLY A 341 -11.76 -4.81 -19.79
CA GLY A 341 -13.11 -5.32 -20.07
C GLY A 341 -13.23 -6.84 -19.97
N LYS A 342 -12.45 -7.49 -19.11
CA LYS A 342 -12.39 -8.96 -18.94
C LYS A 342 -12.83 -9.38 -17.53
N PRO A 343 -14.13 -9.29 -17.20
CA PRO A 343 -14.64 -9.57 -15.84
C PRO A 343 -14.37 -11.00 -15.37
N TYR A 344 -14.47 -11.99 -16.26
CA TYR A 344 -14.17 -13.39 -15.91
C TYR A 344 -12.71 -13.58 -15.48
N LYS A 345 -11.74 -13.00 -16.20
CA LYS A 345 -10.32 -13.09 -15.84
C LYS A 345 -10.03 -12.38 -14.51
N ALA A 346 -10.70 -11.25 -14.25
CA ALA A 346 -10.61 -10.57 -12.96
C ALA A 346 -11.12 -11.46 -11.80
N LYS A 347 -12.27 -12.12 -11.98
CA LYS A 347 -12.80 -13.09 -11.02
C LYS A 347 -11.84 -14.26 -10.79
N LEU A 348 -11.28 -14.82 -11.87
CA LEU A 348 -10.33 -15.93 -11.79
C LEU A 348 -9.09 -15.52 -10.98
N ALA A 349 -8.49 -14.36 -11.27
CA ALA A 349 -7.34 -13.83 -10.53
C ALA A 349 -7.63 -13.68 -9.03
N ALA A 350 -8.80 -13.16 -8.68
CA ALA A 350 -9.25 -13.02 -7.30
C ALA A 350 -9.37 -14.37 -6.59
N VAL A 351 -10.04 -15.35 -7.20
CA VAL A 351 -10.25 -16.69 -6.60
C VAL A 351 -8.93 -17.44 -6.44
N VAL A 352 -8.05 -17.41 -7.46
CA VAL A 352 -6.74 -18.05 -7.40
C VAL A 352 -5.87 -17.42 -6.32
N ALA A 353 -5.84 -16.08 -6.22
CA ALA A 353 -5.10 -15.38 -5.18
C ALA A 353 -5.60 -15.72 -3.77
N LEU A 354 -6.91 -15.79 -3.56
CA LEU A 354 -7.49 -16.21 -2.26
C LEU A 354 -7.11 -17.67 -1.93
N GLY A 355 -7.12 -18.57 -2.92
CA GLY A 355 -6.63 -19.94 -2.74
C GLY A 355 -5.15 -20.00 -2.32
N CYS A 356 -4.29 -19.21 -2.97
CA CYS A 356 -2.88 -19.06 -2.55
C CYS A 356 -2.76 -18.52 -1.13
N ALA A 357 -3.58 -17.52 -0.78
CA ALA A 357 -3.57 -16.91 0.54
C ALA A 357 -3.88 -17.94 1.64
N PHE A 358 -4.90 -18.77 1.46
CA PHE A 358 -5.20 -19.87 2.39
C PHE A 358 -4.05 -20.87 2.49
N GLY A 359 -3.49 -21.32 1.35
CA GLY A 359 -2.37 -22.26 1.35
C GLY A 359 -1.15 -21.74 2.12
N LEU A 360 -0.80 -20.46 1.93
CA LEU A 360 0.29 -19.81 2.67
C LEU A 360 -0.05 -19.62 4.16
N GLY A 361 -1.31 -19.32 4.49
CA GLY A 361 -1.79 -19.26 5.87
C GLY A 361 -1.58 -20.58 6.62
N PHE A 362 -1.86 -21.73 5.99
CA PHE A 362 -1.58 -23.05 6.58
C PHE A 362 -0.10 -23.30 6.82
N ILE A 363 0.78 -22.82 5.94
CA ILE A 363 2.23 -22.89 6.15
C ILE A 363 2.60 -22.09 7.42
N ASN A 364 2.00 -20.91 7.63
CA ASN A 364 2.22 -20.11 8.83
C ASN A 364 1.74 -20.79 10.11
N VAL A 365 0.55 -21.39 10.11
CA VAL A 365 0.07 -22.21 11.23
C VAL A 365 1.08 -23.34 11.53
N THR A 366 1.55 -24.03 10.50
CA THR A 366 2.42 -25.19 10.66
C THR A 366 3.76 -24.80 11.29
N TRP A 367 4.45 -23.78 10.77
CA TRP A 367 5.77 -23.43 11.29
C TRP A 367 5.70 -22.77 12.66
N THR A 368 4.69 -21.93 12.92
CA THR A 368 4.55 -21.27 14.23
C THR A 368 4.30 -22.28 15.35
N VAL A 369 3.55 -23.35 15.08
CA VAL A 369 3.35 -24.46 16.03
C VAL A 369 4.63 -25.27 16.21
N LEU A 370 5.30 -25.67 15.13
CA LEU A 370 6.45 -26.58 15.20
C LEU A 370 7.75 -25.91 15.67
N LEU A 371 7.95 -24.64 15.35
CA LEU A 371 9.20 -23.92 15.55
C LEU A 371 9.09 -22.78 16.57
N GLY A 372 7.91 -22.55 17.17
CA GLY A 372 7.66 -21.40 18.04
C GLY A 372 8.68 -21.20 19.15
N ARG A 373 9.09 -22.28 19.85
CA ARG A 373 10.11 -22.19 20.91
C ARG A 373 11.51 -21.88 20.38
N ARG A 374 11.90 -22.50 19.26
CA ARG A 374 13.21 -22.25 18.63
C ARG A 374 13.28 -20.82 18.11
N TRP A 375 12.19 -20.34 17.53
CA TRP A 375 12.04 -18.98 17.05
C TRP A 375 12.20 -17.97 18.19
N ALA A 376 11.50 -18.16 19.32
CA ALA A 376 11.63 -17.29 20.48
C ALA A 376 13.08 -17.22 21.00
N GLY A 377 13.80 -18.34 20.97
CA GLY A 377 15.22 -18.41 21.35
C GLY A 377 16.19 -17.66 20.44
N LEU A 378 15.77 -17.22 19.25
CA LEU A 378 16.59 -16.35 18.39
C LEU A 378 16.58 -14.89 18.87
N PHE A 379 15.60 -14.49 19.68
CA PHE A 379 15.43 -13.11 20.13
C PHE A 379 15.92 -12.88 21.56
N THR A 380 15.84 -13.89 22.43
CA THR A 380 16.15 -13.73 23.85
C THR A 380 16.54 -15.02 24.54
N ASP A 381 17.48 -14.90 25.48
CA ASP A 381 17.88 -15.97 26.39
C ASP A 381 17.00 -16.06 27.65
N ASP A 382 16.14 -15.07 27.90
CA ASP A 382 15.20 -15.07 29.03
C ASP A 382 14.13 -16.16 28.86
N GLU A 383 14.14 -17.16 29.75
CA GLU A 383 13.19 -18.27 29.73
C GLU A 383 11.74 -17.84 29.98
N ALA A 384 11.49 -16.80 30.76
CA ALA A 384 10.14 -16.30 30.99
C ALA A 384 9.57 -15.67 29.71
N VAL A 385 10.37 -14.86 29.00
CA VAL A 385 9.96 -14.26 27.73
C VAL A 385 9.77 -15.35 26.67
N LYS A 386 10.70 -16.31 26.58
CA LYS A 386 10.59 -17.47 25.67
C LYS A 386 9.32 -18.27 25.90
N ALA A 387 9.00 -18.59 27.16
CA ALA A 387 7.79 -19.33 27.51
C ALA A 387 6.52 -18.57 27.09
N LEU A 388 6.49 -17.26 27.35
CA LEU A 388 5.33 -16.42 27.03
C LEU A 388 5.11 -16.32 25.50
N VAL A 389 6.16 -16.05 24.73
CA VAL A 389 6.11 -16.02 23.25
C VAL A 389 5.65 -17.39 22.73
N THR A 390 6.26 -18.48 23.20
CA THR A 390 5.94 -19.84 22.74
C THR A 390 4.48 -20.20 22.98
N SER A 391 3.89 -19.77 24.10
CA SER A 391 2.48 -20.03 24.42
C SER A 391 1.50 -19.41 23.43
N VAL A 392 1.90 -18.33 22.75
CA VAL A 392 1.05 -17.57 21.82
C VAL A 392 1.33 -17.91 20.36
N MET A 393 2.52 -18.42 20.02
CA MET A 393 2.89 -18.76 18.64
C MET A 393 1.81 -19.57 17.88
N PRO A 394 1.15 -20.60 18.46
CA PRO A 394 0.06 -21.29 17.78
C PRO A 394 -1.16 -20.39 17.48
N ILE A 395 -1.52 -19.50 18.40
CA ILE A 395 -2.62 -18.53 18.24
C ILE A 395 -2.28 -17.56 17.11
N MET A 396 -1.04 -17.09 17.07
CA MET A 396 -0.52 -16.23 16.02
C MET A 396 -0.55 -16.91 14.64
N GLY A 397 -0.18 -18.19 14.56
CA GLY A 397 -0.35 -18.98 13.34
C GLY A 397 -1.80 -18.98 12.83
N LEU A 398 -2.76 -19.19 13.74
CA LEU A 398 -4.19 -19.11 13.41
C LEU A 398 -4.64 -17.70 13.01
N CYS A 399 -4.06 -16.65 13.60
CA CYS A 399 -4.31 -15.28 13.18
C CYS A 399 -3.87 -15.08 11.71
N GLU A 400 -2.71 -15.60 11.33
CA GLU A 400 -2.22 -15.53 9.95
C GLU A 400 -3.08 -16.29 8.94
N LEU A 401 -3.72 -17.39 9.36
CA LEU A 401 -4.68 -18.11 8.53
C LEU A 401 -5.88 -17.23 8.14
N GLY A 402 -6.29 -16.30 9.01
CA GLY A 402 -7.29 -15.27 8.69
C GLY A 402 -6.70 -14.04 7.98
N ASN A 403 -5.50 -13.60 8.40
CA ASN A 403 -4.83 -12.42 7.88
C ASN A 403 -4.52 -12.51 6.39
N TYR A 404 -4.04 -13.67 5.91
CA TYR A 404 -3.70 -13.86 4.50
C TYR A 404 -4.88 -13.64 3.55
N PRO A 405 -6.02 -14.34 3.70
CA PRO A 405 -7.20 -14.10 2.86
C PRO A 405 -7.81 -12.72 3.09
N GLN A 406 -7.76 -12.18 4.32
CA GLN A 406 -8.21 -10.82 4.64
C GLN A 406 -7.41 -9.77 3.83
N THR A 407 -6.10 -9.76 3.96
CA THR A 407 -5.20 -8.78 3.32
C THR A 407 -5.27 -8.92 1.80
N THR A 408 -5.30 -10.16 1.28
CA THR A 408 -5.48 -10.43 -0.15
C THR A 408 -6.81 -9.89 -0.66
N GLY A 409 -7.90 -10.10 0.08
CA GLY A 409 -9.21 -9.59 -0.29
C GLY A 409 -9.34 -8.06 -0.19
N CYS A 410 -8.65 -7.41 0.75
CA CYS A 410 -8.46 -5.95 0.75
C CYS A 410 -7.78 -5.48 -0.56
N GLY A 411 -6.79 -6.23 -1.05
CA GLY A 411 -6.19 -6.00 -2.37
C GLY A 411 -7.21 -6.10 -3.51
N ILE A 412 -8.08 -7.12 -3.49
CA ILE A 412 -9.16 -7.28 -4.49
C ILE A 412 -10.15 -6.10 -4.42
N LEU A 413 -10.53 -5.66 -3.23
CA LEU A 413 -11.41 -4.50 -3.04
C LEU A 413 -10.77 -3.21 -3.57
N ARG A 414 -9.46 -3.00 -3.36
CA ARG A 414 -8.74 -1.89 -3.97
C ARG A 414 -8.70 -1.99 -5.49
N GLY A 415 -8.37 -3.15 -6.05
CA GLY A 415 -8.33 -3.36 -7.51
C GLY A 415 -9.69 -3.17 -8.21
N THR A 416 -10.79 -3.46 -7.49
CA THR A 416 -12.17 -3.19 -7.94
C THR A 416 -12.64 -1.75 -7.64
N ALA A 417 -11.77 -0.85 -7.17
CA ALA A 417 -12.09 0.54 -6.80
C ALA A 417 -13.15 0.68 -5.69
N ARG A 418 -13.21 -0.29 -4.75
CA ARG A 418 -14.15 -0.29 -3.60
C ARG A 418 -13.45 -0.34 -2.23
N PRO A 419 -12.43 0.49 -1.95
CA PRO A 419 -11.70 0.45 -0.69
C PRO A 419 -12.57 0.80 0.54
N VAL A 420 -13.65 1.57 0.34
CA VAL A 420 -14.62 1.92 1.40
C VAL A 420 -15.18 0.69 2.09
N ILE A 421 -15.51 -0.37 1.34
CA ILE A 421 -16.07 -1.60 1.93
C ILE A 421 -15.05 -2.26 2.86
N GLY A 422 -13.79 -2.34 2.42
CA GLY A 422 -12.70 -2.90 3.22
C GLY A 422 -12.42 -2.09 4.48
N ALA A 423 -12.47 -0.75 4.40
CA ALA A 423 -12.32 0.11 5.58
C ALA A 423 -13.40 -0.13 6.64
N HIS A 424 -14.67 -0.28 6.23
CA HIS A 424 -15.76 -0.59 7.16
C HIS A 424 -15.61 -1.98 7.79
N ILE A 425 -15.20 -2.97 7.00
CA ILE A 425 -14.94 -4.32 7.51
C ILE A 425 -13.79 -4.29 8.52
N ASN A 426 -12.66 -3.67 8.19
CA ASN A 426 -11.52 -3.57 9.10
C ASN A 426 -11.90 -2.83 10.40
N LEU A 427 -12.64 -1.72 10.31
CA LEU A 427 -13.12 -1.00 11.49
C LEU A 427 -14.00 -1.90 12.38
N GLY A 428 -15.00 -2.56 11.80
CA GLY A 428 -15.89 -3.46 12.55
C GLY A 428 -15.14 -4.64 13.17
N SER A 429 -14.27 -5.29 12.40
CA SER A 429 -13.57 -6.50 12.87
C SER A 429 -12.52 -6.20 13.93
N PHE A 430 -11.65 -5.20 13.73
CA PHE A 430 -10.58 -4.92 14.70
C PHE A 430 -11.09 -4.18 15.94
N TYR A 431 -11.99 -3.20 15.78
CA TYR A 431 -12.35 -2.30 16.88
C TYR A 431 -13.66 -2.67 17.57
N ILE A 432 -14.63 -3.25 16.86
CA ILE A 432 -15.93 -3.64 17.46
C ILE A 432 -15.90 -5.09 17.94
N VAL A 433 -15.12 -5.98 17.30
CA VAL A 433 -14.99 -7.38 17.72
C VAL A 433 -13.66 -7.62 18.45
N GLY A 434 -12.54 -7.36 17.78
CA GLY A 434 -11.20 -7.69 18.26
C GLY A 434 -10.84 -7.06 19.60
N THR A 435 -10.93 -5.74 19.69
CA THR A 435 -10.56 -4.99 20.89
C THR A 435 -11.40 -5.36 22.11
N PRO A 436 -12.76 -5.44 22.04
CA PRO A 436 -13.55 -5.91 23.17
C PRO A 436 -13.23 -7.33 23.61
N VAL A 437 -12.97 -8.25 22.67
CA VAL A 437 -12.57 -9.63 23.00
C VAL A 437 -11.19 -9.64 23.67
N ALA A 438 -10.21 -8.88 23.15
CA ALA A 438 -8.88 -8.74 23.73
C ALA A 438 -8.97 -8.25 25.18
N MET A 439 -9.71 -7.16 25.40
CA MET A 439 -9.87 -6.55 26.73
C MET A 439 -10.62 -7.48 27.69
N GLY A 440 -11.71 -8.09 27.23
CA GLY A 440 -12.52 -8.99 28.05
C GLY A 440 -11.75 -10.23 28.49
N LEU A 441 -11.03 -10.89 27.57
CA LEU A 441 -10.26 -12.08 27.89
C LEU A 441 -9.03 -11.73 28.74
N ALA A 442 -8.27 -10.70 28.38
CA ALA A 442 -7.04 -10.36 29.07
C ALA A 442 -7.30 -9.87 30.51
N PHE A 443 -8.28 -8.99 30.72
CA PHE A 443 -8.46 -8.28 31.99
C PHE A 443 -9.66 -8.78 32.81
N TRP A 444 -10.84 -8.97 32.20
CA TRP A 444 -12.04 -9.41 32.95
C TRP A 444 -12.00 -10.89 33.30
N PHE A 445 -11.80 -11.76 32.30
CA PHE A 445 -11.69 -13.20 32.50
C PHE A 445 -10.30 -13.64 32.98
N LYS A 446 -9.35 -12.69 33.11
CA LYS A 446 -8.00 -12.91 33.63
C LYS A 446 -7.22 -14.02 32.90
N VAL A 447 -7.48 -14.20 31.60
CA VAL A 447 -6.67 -15.07 30.71
C VAL A 447 -5.27 -14.46 30.52
N GLY A 448 -5.12 -13.16 30.77
CA GLY A 448 -3.83 -12.47 30.73
C GLY A 448 -3.33 -12.29 29.30
N PHE A 449 -2.03 -12.54 29.10
CA PHE A 449 -1.33 -12.25 27.83
C PHE A 449 -1.97 -12.93 26.61
N SER A 450 -2.29 -14.22 26.70
CA SER A 450 -2.93 -14.96 25.60
C SER A 450 -4.30 -14.40 25.23
N GLY A 451 -5.00 -13.76 26.19
CA GLY A 451 -6.28 -13.10 25.95
C GLY A 451 -6.20 -11.98 24.90
N LEU A 452 -5.10 -11.23 24.88
CA LEU A 452 -4.86 -10.18 23.89
C LEU A 452 -4.79 -10.75 22.46
N TRP A 453 -4.13 -11.90 22.31
CA TRP A 453 -3.93 -12.57 21.02
C TRP A 453 -5.16 -13.34 20.56
N PHE A 454 -5.99 -13.84 21.47
CA PHE A 454 -7.33 -14.32 21.13
C PHE A 454 -8.22 -13.18 20.60
N GLY A 455 -8.02 -11.96 21.11
CA GLY A 455 -8.61 -10.75 20.52
C GLY A 455 -8.20 -10.55 19.07
N LEU A 456 -6.90 -10.63 18.75
CA LEU A 456 -6.41 -10.59 17.36
C LEU A 456 -7.06 -11.67 16.50
N LEU A 457 -7.08 -12.91 17.00
CA LEU A 457 -7.66 -14.04 16.30
C LEU A 457 -9.14 -13.79 15.96
N SER A 458 -9.91 -13.29 16.93
CA SER A 458 -11.33 -12.97 16.71
C SER A 458 -11.53 -11.87 15.66
N ALA A 459 -10.67 -10.84 15.65
CA ALA A 459 -10.68 -9.79 14.64
C ALA A 459 -10.39 -10.36 13.25
N GLN A 460 -9.33 -11.17 13.13
CA GLN A 460 -8.90 -11.75 11.86
C GLN A 460 -9.95 -12.71 11.29
N LEU A 461 -10.59 -13.52 12.13
CA LEU A 461 -11.68 -14.40 11.71
C LEU A 461 -12.89 -13.60 11.22
N ALA A 462 -13.34 -12.59 11.98
CA ALA A 462 -14.45 -11.73 11.58
C ALA A 462 -14.16 -11.00 10.26
N CYS A 463 -12.93 -10.52 10.09
CA CYS A 463 -12.50 -9.78 8.91
C CYS A 463 -12.43 -10.69 7.68
N ALA A 464 -11.75 -11.83 7.80
CA ALA A 464 -11.62 -12.81 6.73
C ALA A 464 -13.00 -13.30 6.24
N MET A 465 -13.90 -13.66 7.16
CA MET A 465 -15.25 -14.11 6.81
C MET A 465 -16.04 -13.04 6.07
N SER A 466 -15.98 -11.79 6.54
CA SER A 466 -16.68 -10.65 5.92
C SER A 466 -16.13 -10.33 4.53
N ILE A 467 -14.80 -10.32 4.37
CA ILE A 467 -14.13 -10.06 3.09
C ILE A 467 -14.44 -11.18 2.09
N LEU A 468 -14.35 -12.44 2.50
CA LEU A 468 -14.67 -13.59 1.63
C LEU A 468 -16.13 -13.54 1.18
N TYR A 469 -17.05 -13.22 2.08
CA TYR A 469 -18.46 -13.02 1.72
C TYR A 469 -18.63 -11.93 0.65
N VAL A 470 -17.99 -10.77 0.84
CA VAL A 470 -18.09 -9.66 -0.14
C VAL A 470 -17.47 -10.03 -1.49
N VAL A 471 -16.28 -10.60 -1.49
CA VAL A 471 -15.54 -10.90 -2.73
C VAL A 471 -16.18 -12.07 -3.49
N MET A 472 -16.56 -13.14 -2.79
CA MET A 472 -17.04 -14.37 -3.43
C MET A 472 -18.54 -14.33 -3.75
N ALA A 473 -19.36 -13.74 -2.87
CA ALA A 473 -20.82 -13.80 -2.99
C ALA A 473 -21.48 -12.49 -3.44
N ARG A 474 -20.88 -11.32 -3.15
CA ARG A 474 -21.51 -10.00 -3.41
C ARG A 474 -20.90 -9.23 -4.58
N THR A 475 -19.75 -9.65 -5.11
CA THR A 475 -19.08 -8.93 -6.19
C THR A 475 -19.65 -9.35 -7.54
N ASP A 476 -20.38 -8.43 -8.17
CA ASP A 476 -20.78 -8.51 -9.57
C ASP A 476 -19.64 -8.04 -10.47
N TRP A 477 -18.92 -8.99 -11.05
CA TRP A 477 -17.73 -8.72 -11.86
C TRP A 477 -18.05 -7.96 -13.15
N GLU A 478 -19.24 -8.11 -13.72
CA GLU A 478 -19.63 -7.38 -14.94
C GLU A 478 -19.90 -5.92 -14.62
N ALA A 479 -20.68 -5.67 -13.56
CA ALA A 479 -20.94 -4.32 -13.09
C ALA A 479 -19.65 -3.59 -12.74
N GLU A 480 -18.69 -4.28 -12.11
CA GLU A 480 -17.38 -3.68 -11.81
C GLU A 480 -16.53 -3.42 -13.07
N ALA A 481 -16.61 -4.26 -14.11
CA ALA A 481 -15.92 -3.99 -15.38
C ALA A 481 -16.50 -2.76 -16.10
N LEU A 482 -17.84 -2.59 -16.09
CA LEU A 482 -18.51 -1.41 -16.63
C LEU A 482 -18.14 -0.13 -15.85
N LYS A 483 -18.03 -0.22 -14.52
CA LYS A 483 -17.57 0.90 -13.69
C LYS A 483 -16.12 1.27 -13.99
N ALA A 484 -15.23 0.29 -14.19
CA ALA A 484 -13.84 0.53 -14.56
C ALA A 484 -13.72 1.27 -15.92
N GLU A 485 -14.53 0.87 -16.90
CA GLU A 485 -14.63 1.59 -18.17
C GLU A 485 -15.13 3.04 -17.98
N LYS A 486 -16.12 3.27 -17.11
CA LYS A 486 -16.61 4.62 -16.82
C LYS A 486 -15.54 5.47 -16.11
N LEU A 487 -14.83 4.92 -15.13
CA LEU A 487 -13.77 5.60 -14.39
C LEU A 487 -12.71 6.14 -15.35
N THR A 488 -12.20 5.26 -16.22
CA THR A 488 -11.15 5.59 -17.19
C THR A 488 -11.59 6.61 -18.26
N ARG A 489 -12.88 6.64 -18.63
CA ARG A 489 -13.44 7.58 -19.61
C ARG A 489 -13.78 8.96 -19.03
N VAL A 490 -14.38 9.01 -17.84
CA VAL A 490 -14.83 10.28 -17.20
C VAL A 490 -13.64 11.15 -16.80
N GLU A 491 -12.56 10.54 -16.31
CA GLU A 491 -11.34 11.26 -15.96
C GLU A 491 -10.68 11.91 -17.18
N MET A 492 -10.70 11.23 -18.33
CA MET A 492 -10.22 11.80 -19.60
C MET A 492 -11.17 12.86 -20.16
N GLY A 493 -12.49 12.66 -20.06
CA GLY A 493 -13.49 13.64 -20.52
C GLY A 493 -13.35 14.98 -19.80
N SER A 494 -13.14 14.96 -18.49
CA SER A 494 -12.92 16.16 -17.68
C SER A 494 -11.59 16.85 -18.04
N CYS A 495 -10.53 16.07 -18.30
CA CYS A 495 -9.25 16.61 -18.75
C CYS A 495 -9.29 17.20 -20.17
N ASN A 496 -10.01 16.56 -21.09
CA ASN A 496 -10.16 17.04 -22.47
C ASN A 496 -11.05 18.27 -22.54
N LEU A 497 -12.08 18.38 -21.70
CA LEU A 497 -12.90 19.59 -21.59
C LEU A 497 -12.06 20.78 -21.15
N ILE A 498 -11.24 20.64 -20.10
CA ILE A 498 -10.34 21.70 -19.62
C ILE A 498 -9.37 22.11 -20.74
N ARG A 499 -8.79 21.13 -21.43
CA ARG A 499 -7.85 21.37 -22.53
C ARG A 499 -8.51 22.09 -23.72
N ASN A 500 -9.72 21.71 -24.09
CA ASN A 500 -10.46 22.33 -25.18
C ASN A 500 -10.88 23.76 -24.84
N THR A 501 -11.33 24.04 -23.60
CA THR A 501 -11.61 25.42 -23.17
C THR A 501 -10.35 26.29 -23.18
N GLU A 502 -9.19 25.75 -22.84
CA GLU A 502 -7.92 26.49 -22.89
C GLU A 502 -7.43 26.72 -24.33
N ASP A 503 -7.66 25.78 -25.24
CA ASP A 503 -7.33 25.94 -26.66
C ASP A 503 -8.28 26.97 -27.32
N ASP A 504 -9.58 26.97 -26.97
CA ASP A 504 -10.56 27.97 -27.40
C ASP A 504 -10.23 29.38 -26.86
N GLU A 505 -9.79 29.50 -25.61
CA GLU A 505 -9.35 30.79 -25.02
C GLU A 505 -8.08 31.33 -25.68
N LYS A 506 -7.10 30.48 -26.03
CA LYS A 506 -5.89 30.88 -26.77
C LYS A 506 -6.20 31.32 -28.19
N ASP A 507 -7.13 30.64 -28.85
CA ASP A 507 -7.58 31.03 -30.19
C ASP A 507 -8.35 32.36 -30.17
N GLU A 508 -9.14 32.63 -29.12
CA GLU A 508 -9.75 33.95 -28.90
C GLU A 508 -8.72 35.04 -28.59
N GLU A 509 -7.74 34.77 -27.74
CA GLU A 509 -6.69 35.72 -27.38
C GLU A 509 -5.81 36.07 -28.60
N SER A 510 -5.41 35.06 -29.39
CA SER A 510 -4.71 35.24 -30.66
C SER A 510 -5.53 36.06 -31.67
N LYS A 511 -6.85 35.83 -31.76
CA LYS A 511 -7.75 36.64 -32.60
C LYS A 511 -7.87 38.09 -32.09
N ARG A 512 -7.90 38.33 -30.77
CA ARG A 512 -7.92 39.70 -30.20
C ARG A 512 -6.61 40.46 -30.48
N PHE A 513 -5.47 39.79 -30.44
CA PHE A 513 -4.18 40.39 -30.83
C PHE A 513 -4.13 40.74 -32.32
N LEU A 514 -4.73 39.93 -33.19
CA LEU A 514 -4.83 40.22 -34.63
C LEU A 514 -5.82 41.35 -34.94
N VAL A 515 -6.92 41.48 -34.19
CA VAL A 515 -7.91 42.56 -34.36
C VAL A 515 -7.39 43.91 -33.84
N ASN A 516 -6.62 43.93 -32.75
CA ASN A 516 -6.02 45.16 -32.20
C ASN A 516 -4.75 45.64 -32.95
N GLY A 517 -4.21 44.82 -33.85
CA GLY A 517 -3.04 45.17 -34.68
C GLY A 517 -3.36 45.96 -35.95
N ASN A 518 -4.63 46.19 -36.27
CA ASN A 518 -5.07 46.88 -37.48
C ASN A 518 -5.41 48.36 -37.17
N TRP A 519 -4.41 49.15 -36.79
CA TRP A 519 -4.56 50.61 -36.76
C TRP A 519 -4.23 51.20 -38.13
N ASN A 520 -5.25 51.87 -38.69
CA ASN A 520 -5.24 52.65 -39.92
C ASN A 520 -3.96 53.48 -40.10
N LYS A 521 -3.35 53.39 -41.28
CA LYS A 521 -2.27 54.27 -41.74
C LYS A 521 -2.76 55.26 -42.81
N ASP A 522 -3.95 55.82 -42.59
CA ASP A 522 -4.50 56.93 -43.40
C ASP A 522 -4.70 58.23 -42.62
N ASP A 523 -4.17 58.37 -41.40
CA ASP A 523 -4.17 59.64 -40.67
C ASP A 523 -2.85 59.83 -39.91
N ILE A 524 -1.97 60.70 -40.43
CA ILE A 524 -1.17 61.73 -39.74
C ILE A 524 -0.19 62.33 -40.77
N CYS A 525 -0.29 63.66 -40.94
CA CYS A 525 0.49 64.57 -41.79
C CYS A 525 2.00 64.39 -41.83
#